data_AF-A0A523PM65-F1
#
_entry.id   AF-A0A523PM65-F1
#
_cell.length_a   1.000
_cell.length_b   1.000
_cell.length_c   1.000
_cell.angle_alpha   90.00
_cell.angle_beta   90.00
_cell.angle_gamma   90.00
#
_symmetry.space_group_name_H-M   'P 1'
#
loop_
_entity.id
_entity.type
_entity.pdbx_description
1 polymer ?
#
loop_
_entity_poly.entity_id
_entity_poly.type
_entity_poly.pdbx_seq_one_letter_code
_entity_poly.pdbx_strand_id
1 'polypeptide(L)'
;MESTDQLLVGLASIIVVGIAAQWLAWRARLPSILLLLVCGLLAGPVTGFLDPDEFLGELLFPLVSLSVAVILFEGGLGLNLAELRSIRPVLVRLMTVGVLATLVLSALLAHWVTQLSWPVAILFGAIMTITGPTVIGPLLRHVRPRGQVGPVAKWEGIVADVIGATLAVLVFHAILGERSIQSTTTAAWGLVRTVLVGGGFGVLGTVMIAQPLRRHWIPDALHSPATLAVVLAIFTIAQNLQPESGLLAVTLMGFLIANQKAVPKRHIIEFKENLRVLLISSLFIVLPARLTAEDMQVLDLRGVLFVIALILV
;
A
#
# COMPACT_ATOMS: atom_id res chain seq x y z
N MET A 1 30.78 13.17 -9.35
CA MET A 1 31.14 13.09 -7.91
C MET A 1 30.12 13.84 -7.07
N GLU A 2 29.73 15.08 -7.42
CA GLU A 2 28.65 15.81 -6.71
C GLU A 2 27.29 15.09 -6.64
N SER A 3 26.88 14.39 -7.71
CA SER A 3 25.58 13.69 -7.74
C SER A 3 25.48 12.48 -6.81
N THR A 4 26.59 11.77 -6.56
CA THR A 4 26.59 10.59 -5.68
C THR A 4 26.57 11.00 -4.21
N ASP A 5 27.28 12.08 -3.85
CA ASP A 5 27.27 12.62 -2.49
C ASP A 5 25.90 13.22 -2.14
N GLN A 6 25.25 13.90 -3.10
CA GLN A 6 23.88 14.38 -2.95
C GLN A 6 22.88 13.23 -2.78
N LEU A 7 23.02 12.13 -3.53
CA LEU A 7 22.19 10.93 -3.37
C LEU A 7 22.34 10.32 -1.97
N LEU A 8 23.58 10.19 -1.46
CA LEU A 8 23.83 9.66 -0.12
C LEU A 8 23.23 10.53 0.97
N VAL A 9 23.40 11.86 0.87
CA VAL A 9 22.81 12.82 1.81
C VAL A 9 21.29 12.77 1.75
N GLY A 10 20.69 12.72 0.55
CA GLY A 10 19.25 12.58 0.35
C GLY A 10 18.70 11.34 1.02
N LEU A 11 19.25 10.16 0.73
CA LEU A 11 18.82 8.88 1.31
C LEU A 11 18.99 8.84 2.83
N ALA A 12 20.13 9.31 3.35
CA ALA A 12 20.35 9.38 4.79
C ALA A 12 19.37 10.36 5.47
N SER A 13 19.12 11.51 4.85
CA SER A 13 18.20 12.51 5.38
C SER A 13 16.76 11.98 5.47
N ILE A 14 16.29 11.22 4.49
CA ILE A 14 14.95 10.61 4.50
C ILE A 14 14.80 9.69 5.72
N ILE A 15 15.80 8.87 6.01
CA ILE A 15 15.77 7.95 7.15
C ILE A 15 15.81 8.74 8.46
N VAL A 16 16.76 9.68 8.59
CA VAL A 16 16.94 10.48 9.81
C VAL A 16 15.71 11.32 10.12
N VAL A 17 15.21 12.08 9.14
CA VAL A 17 13.99 12.89 9.26
C VAL A 17 12.78 12.01 9.52
N GLY A 18 12.67 10.86 8.85
CA GLY A 18 11.59 9.90 9.06
C GLY A 18 11.52 9.41 10.50
N ILE A 19 12.64 8.96 11.06
CA ILE A 19 12.69 8.51 12.47
C ILE A 19 12.45 9.67 13.43
N ALA A 20 13.03 10.85 13.18
CA ALA A 20 12.82 12.03 14.01
C ALA A 20 11.35 12.47 14.01
N ALA A 21 10.69 12.46 12.85
CA ALA A 21 9.27 12.78 12.70
C ALA A 21 8.40 11.76 13.45
N GLN A 22 8.69 10.45 13.35
CA GLN A 22 7.96 9.44 14.12
C GLN A 22 8.14 9.60 15.62
N TRP A 23 9.36 9.89 16.09
CA TRP A 23 9.64 10.15 17.50
C TRP A 23 8.90 11.40 18.01
N LEU A 24 8.91 12.48 17.22
CA LEU A 24 8.18 13.70 17.53
C LEU A 24 6.66 13.45 17.56
N ALA A 25 6.13 12.67 16.62
CA ALA A 25 4.71 12.30 16.59
C ALA A 25 4.32 11.50 17.84
N TRP A 26 5.17 10.56 18.25
CA TRP A 26 4.98 9.80 19.49
C TRP A 26 4.95 10.72 20.71
N ARG A 27 5.89 11.69 20.80
CA ARG A 27 5.93 12.67 21.89
C ARG A 27 4.71 13.60 21.89
N ALA A 28 4.27 14.03 20.71
CA ALA A 28 3.11 14.89 20.51
C ALA A 28 1.76 14.14 20.59
N ARG A 29 1.79 12.81 20.71
CA ARG A 29 0.60 11.93 20.66
C ARG A 29 -0.23 12.12 19.38
N LEU A 30 0.44 12.35 18.26
CA LEU A 30 -0.17 12.45 16.93
C LEU A 30 0.09 11.17 16.12
N PRO A 31 -0.79 10.81 15.16
CA PRO A 31 -0.47 9.80 14.16
C PRO A 31 0.80 10.18 13.38
N SER A 32 1.77 9.27 13.32
CA SER A 32 3.09 9.54 12.71
C SER A 32 3.03 9.96 11.24
N ILE A 33 2.04 9.46 10.51
CA ILE A 33 1.83 9.75 9.09
C ILE A 33 1.64 11.24 8.85
N LEU A 34 0.95 11.95 9.75
CA LEU A 34 0.73 13.39 9.59
C LEU A 34 2.05 14.16 9.58
N LEU A 35 2.97 13.83 10.49
CA LEU A 35 4.28 14.48 10.52
C LEU A 35 5.16 14.04 9.35
N LEU A 36 5.11 12.78 8.93
CA LEU A 36 5.86 12.31 7.76
C LEU A 36 5.44 13.04 6.47
N LEU A 37 4.13 13.22 6.25
CA LEU A 37 3.59 13.96 5.12
C LEU A 37 4.02 15.43 5.13
N VAL A 38 3.93 16.09 6.29
CA VAL A 38 4.38 17.48 6.44
C VAL A 38 5.88 17.61 6.18
N CYS A 39 6.69 16.71 6.72
CA CYS A 39 8.12 16.67 6.45
C CYS A 39 8.43 16.46 4.97
N GLY A 40 7.69 15.58 4.28
CA GLY A 40 7.81 15.35 2.84
C GLY A 40 7.48 16.60 2.02
N LEU A 41 6.36 17.27 2.30
CA LEU A 41 5.98 18.52 1.65
C LEU A 41 7.00 19.64 1.89
N LEU A 42 7.49 19.77 3.13
CA LEU A 42 8.49 20.77 3.47
C LEU A 42 9.81 20.51 2.75
N ALA A 43 10.27 19.25 2.74
CA ALA A 43 11.53 18.87 2.13
C ALA A 43 11.49 18.88 0.59
N GLY A 44 10.36 18.58 -0.03
CA GLY A 44 10.19 18.64 -1.48
C GLY A 44 9.75 20.03 -1.97
N PRO A 45 8.46 20.24 -2.29
CA PRO A 45 8.01 21.44 -3.00
C PRO A 45 8.30 22.78 -2.32
N VAL A 46 8.39 22.81 -0.98
CA VAL A 46 8.56 24.08 -0.24
C VAL A 46 10.00 24.54 -0.20
N THR A 47 10.95 23.62 0.06
CA THR A 47 12.39 23.96 0.18
C THR A 47 13.21 23.57 -1.03
N GLY A 48 12.72 22.66 -1.88
CA GLY A 48 13.48 22.05 -2.98
C GLY A 48 14.65 21.18 -2.52
N PHE A 49 14.70 20.80 -1.24
CA PHE A 49 15.82 20.08 -0.66
C PHE A 49 15.87 18.60 -1.12
N LEU A 50 14.70 17.99 -1.32
CA LEU A 50 14.54 16.64 -1.85
C LEU A 50 13.77 16.69 -3.16
N ASP A 51 14.42 16.31 -4.26
CA ASP A 51 13.75 15.94 -5.51
C ASP A 51 13.94 14.45 -5.78
N PRO A 52 12.98 13.60 -5.36
CA PRO A 52 13.09 12.15 -5.54
C PRO A 52 13.21 11.73 -7.00
N ASP A 53 12.62 12.47 -7.94
CA ASP A 53 12.69 12.14 -9.36
C ASP A 53 14.09 12.41 -9.92
N GLU A 54 14.78 13.44 -9.44
CA GLU A 54 16.15 13.76 -9.85
C GLU A 54 17.16 12.72 -9.32
N PHE A 55 17.09 12.36 -8.03
CA PHE A 55 18.13 11.49 -7.44
C PHE A 55 17.83 9.99 -7.55
N LEU A 56 16.57 9.54 -7.51
CA LEU A 56 16.25 8.11 -7.73
C LEU A 56 16.00 7.79 -9.20
N GLY A 57 15.52 8.74 -10.01
CA GLY A 57 15.20 8.54 -11.42
C GLY A 57 14.37 7.27 -11.64
N GLU A 58 14.87 6.39 -12.51
CA GLU A 58 14.21 5.13 -12.87
C GLU A 58 14.06 4.15 -11.71
N LEU A 59 14.83 4.29 -10.62
CA LEU A 59 14.76 3.41 -9.45
C LEU A 59 13.60 3.74 -8.50
N LEU A 60 12.99 4.91 -8.63
CA LEU A 60 11.94 5.38 -7.72
C LEU A 60 10.75 4.40 -7.66
N PHE A 61 10.12 4.14 -8.81
CA PHE A 61 8.94 3.28 -8.87
C PHE A 61 9.22 1.80 -8.57
N PRO A 62 10.35 1.20 -9.01
CA PRO A 62 10.76 -0.12 -8.55
C PRO A 62 10.92 -0.20 -7.03
N LEU A 63 11.59 0.78 -6.40
CA LEU A 63 11.76 0.81 -4.94
C LEU A 63 10.43 0.98 -4.22
N VAL A 64 9.54 1.85 -4.72
CA VAL A 64 8.18 2.00 -4.18
C VAL A 64 7.42 0.68 -4.28
N SER A 65 7.46 0.02 -5.43
CA SER A 65 6.76 -1.24 -5.67
C SER A 65 7.25 -2.36 -4.73
N LEU A 66 8.56 -2.52 -4.58
CA LEU A 66 9.14 -3.49 -3.64
C LEU A 66 8.80 -3.16 -2.19
N SER A 67 8.80 -1.88 -1.83
CA SER A 67 8.44 -1.41 -0.49
C SER A 67 6.98 -1.71 -0.17
N VAL A 68 6.06 -1.41 -1.09
CA VAL A 68 4.63 -1.73 -0.96
C VAL A 68 4.42 -3.24 -0.87
N ALA A 69 5.17 -4.04 -1.64
CA ALA A 69 5.09 -5.49 -1.55
C ALA A 69 5.43 -6.03 -0.14
N VAL A 70 6.49 -5.50 0.47
CA VAL A 70 6.88 -5.86 1.85
C VAL A 70 5.82 -5.42 2.85
N ILE A 71 5.24 -4.23 2.68
CA ILE A 71 4.19 -3.68 3.53
C ILE A 71 2.88 -4.49 3.41
N LEU A 72 2.53 -4.96 2.21
CA LEU A 72 1.34 -5.78 2.00
C LEU A 72 1.51 -7.20 2.52
N PHE A 73 2.69 -7.79 2.33
CA PHE A 73 3.07 -9.04 2.99
C PHE A 73 2.95 -8.90 4.51
N GLU A 74 3.45 -7.79 5.05
CA GLU A 74 3.35 -7.44 6.46
C GLU A 74 1.88 -7.39 6.93
N GLY A 75 1.05 -6.66 6.19
CA GLY A 75 -0.39 -6.54 6.43
C GLY A 75 -1.04 -7.92 6.47
N GLY A 76 -0.79 -8.74 5.45
CA GLY A 76 -1.28 -10.12 5.34
C GLY A 76 -0.87 -10.97 6.55
N LEU A 77 0.38 -10.85 7.03
CA LEU A 77 0.83 -11.55 8.23
C LEU A 77 0.06 -11.17 9.51
N GLY A 78 -0.59 -10.00 9.52
CA GLY A 78 -1.45 -9.59 10.62
C GLY A 78 -2.81 -10.28 10.62
N LEU A 79 -3.29 -10.79 9.50
CA LEU A 79 -4.67 -11.26 9.35
C LEU A 79 -4.90 -12.61 10.01
N ASN A 80 -6.00 -12.73 10.75
CA ASN A 80 -6.38 -13.95 11.47
C ASN A 80 -7.69 -14.52 10.92
N LEU A 81 -7.64 -15.77 10.45
CA LEU A 81 -8.79 -16.49 9.89
C LEU A 81 -9.93 -16.67 10.90
N ALA A 82 -9.62 -16.77 12.20
CA ALA A 82 -10.64 -16.86 13.24
C ALA A 82 -11.44 -15.55 13.37
N GLU A 83 -10.76 -14.40 13.26
CA GLU A 83 -11.41 -13.08 13.25
C GLU A 83 -12.28 -12.89 12.01
N LEU A 84 -11.82 -13.35 10.84
CA LEU A 84 -12.58 -13.24 9.59
C LEU A 84 -13.98 -13.85 9.71
N ARG A 85 -14.11 -14.98 10.40
CA ARG A 85 -15.40 -15.69 10.55
C ARG A 85 -16.44 -14.87 11.30
N SER A 86 -16.04 -14.07 12.29
CA SER A 86 -16.98 -13.25 13.06
C SER A 86 -17.36 -11.96 12.35
N ILE A 87 -16.45 -11.40 11.52
CA ILE A 87 -16.68 -10.10 10.85
C ILE A 87 -17.13 -10.22 9.38
N ARG A 88 -17.11 -11.42 8.79
CA ARG A 88 -17.42 -11.68 7.37
C ARG A 88 -18.62 -10.91 6.82
N PRO A 89 -19.83 -10.90 7.44
CA PRO A 89 -20.98 -10.22 6.85
C PRO A 89 -20.78 -8.70 6.75
N VAL A 90 -20.09 -8.10 7.71
CA VAL A 90 -19.75 -6.68 7.71
C VAL A 90 -18.71 -6.40 6.62
N LEU A 91 -17.65 -7.20 6.59
CA LEU A 91 -16.57 -7.05 5.60
C LEU A 91 -17.08 -7.17 4.16
N VAL A 92 -17.95 -8.14 3.87
CA VAL A 92 -18.50 -8.31 2.51
C VAL A 92 -19.34 -7.08 2.09
N ARG A 93 -20.12 -6.49 3.00
CA ARG A 93 -20.90 -5.28 2.70
C ARG A 93 -20.00 -4.08 2.46
N LEU A 94 -18.94 -3.91 3.26
CA LEU A 94 -17.95 -2.84 3.05
C LEU A 94 -17.23 -3.01 1.70
N MET A 95 -16.80 -4.22 1.37
CA MET A 95 -16.07 -4.51 0.13
C MET A 95 -16.95 -4.51 -1.14
N THR A 96 -18.27 -4.44 -1.00
CA THR A 96 -19.20 -4.38 -2.14
C THR A 96 -19.86 -3.02 -2.22
N VAL A 97 -20.76 -2.74 -1.26
CA VAL A 97 -21.52 -1.49 -1.21
C VAL A 97 -20.62 -0.32 -0.84
N GLY A 98 -19.73 -0.49 0.14
CA GLY A 98 -18.80 0.57 0.56
C GLY A 98 -17.88 0.99 -0.59
N VAL A 99 -17.13 0.05 -1.16
CA VAL A 99 -16.22 0.31 -2.29
C VAL A 99 -16.96 0.94 -3.49
N LEU A 100 -18.15 0.45 -3.84
CA LEU A 100 -18.94 1.02 -4.94
C LEU A 100 -19.41 2.45 -4.61
N ALA A 101 -19.88 2.68 -3.39
CA ALA A 101 -20.30 4.00 -2.93
C ALA A 101 -19.12 4.98 -2.92
N THR A 102 -17.98 4.60 -2.36
CA THR A 102 -16.76 5.42 -2.36
C THR A 102 -16.34 5.75 -3.78
N LEU A 103 -16.28 4.77 -4.69
CA LEU A 103 -15.92 5.02 -6.09
C LEU A 103 -16.86 6.05 -6.74
N VAL A 104 -18.16 5.84 -6.64
CA VAL A 104 -19.16 6.70 -7.31
C VAL A 104 -19.16 8.09 -6.69
N LEU A 105 -19.22 8.19 -5.36
CA LEU A 105 -19.28 9.47 -4.67
C LEU A 105 -17.99 10.28 -4.86
N SER A 106 -16.81 9.64 -4.72
CA SER A 106 -15.52 10.31 -4.97
C SER A 106 -15.38 10.73 -6.43
N ALA A 107 -15.83 9.92 -7.40
CA ALA A 107 -15.81 10.30 -8.82
C ALA A 107 -16.76 11.48 -9.12
N LEU A 108 -17.97 11.48 -8.55
CA LEU A 108 -18.92 12.59 -8.72
C LEU A 108 -18.38 13.89 -8.11
N LEU A 109 -17.81 13.82 -6.90
CA LEU A 109 -17.16 14.97 -6.27
C LEU A 109 -15.99 15.47 -7.13
N ALA A 110 -15.16 14.58 -7.66
CA ALA A 110 -14.02 14.93 -8.51
C ALA A 110 -14.48 15.59 -9.82
N HIS A 111 -15.56 15.10 -10.42
CA HIS A 111 -16.09 15.73 -11.63
C HIS A 111 -16.69 17.10 -11.36
N TRP A 112 -17.53 17.25 -10.32
CA TRP A 112 -18.29 18.47 -10.10
C TRP A 112 -17.52 19.57 -9.37
N VAL A 113 -16.69 19.22 -8.38
CA VAL A 113 -15.98 20.21 -7.55
C VAL A 113 -14.69 20.68 -8.24
N THR A 114 -13.92 19.75 -8.80
CA THR A 114 -12.62 20.05 -9.42
C THR A 114 -12.67 20.11 -10.95
N GLN A 115 -13.84 19.90 -11.56
CA GLN A 115 -14.07 20.00 -13.02
C GLN A 115 -13.22 19.02 -13.85
N LEU A 116 -12.81 17.90 -13.24
CA LEU A 116 -12.07 16.85 -13.95
C LEU A 116 -12.96 16.17 -15.00
N SER A 117 -12.38 15.73 -16.11
CA SER A 117 -13.12 14.94 -17.11
C SER A 117 -13.62 13.62 -16.50
N TRP A 118 -14.76 13.11 -16.99
CA TRP A 118 -15.33 11.84 -16.49
C TRP A 118 -14.34 10.67 -16.42
N PRO A 119 -13.50 10.42 -17.44
CA PRO A 119 -12.49 9.36 -17.36
C PRO A 119 -11.54 9.55 -16.17
N VAL A 120 -11.00 10.75 -15.98
CA VAL A 120 -10.06 11.06 -14.90
C VAL A 120 -10.76 11.00 -13.53
N ALA A 121 -12.00 11.48 -13.44
CA ALA A 121 -12.79 11.45 -12.22
C ALA A 121 -13.14 10.01 -11.77
N ILE A 122 -13.47 9.12 -12.71
CA ILE A 122 -13.72 7.69 -12.40
C ILE A 122 -12.43 6.99 -11.96
N LEU A 123 -11.29 7.29 -12.61
CA LEU A 123 -9.98 6.78 -12.18
C LEU A 123 -9.64 7.25 -10.77
N PHE A 124 -9.84 8.54 -10.49
CA PHE A 124 -9.66 9.10 -9.15
C PHE A 124 -10.55 8.39 -8.12
N GLY A 125 -11.84 8.18 -8.45
CA GLY A 125 -12.76 7.44 -7.59
C GLY A 125 -12.28 6.01 -7.30
N ALA A 126 -11.75 5.31 -8.32
CA ALA A 126 -11.17 3.98 -8.14
C ALA A 126 -9.94 3.99 -7.22
N ILE A 127 -9.03 4.96 -7.37
CA ILE A 127 -7.87 5.13 -6.48
C ILE A 127 -8.33 5.43 -5.03
N MET A 128 -9.38 6.23 -4.85
CA MET A 128 -9.91 6.58 -3.52
C MET A 128 -10.60 5.43 -2.79
N THR A 129 -10.88 4.31 -3.46
CA THR A 129 -11.36 3.10 -2.78
C THR A 129 -10.26 2.40 -1.95
N ILE A 130 -8.99 2.74 -2.20
CA ILE A 130 -7.84 2.14 -1.53
C ILE A 130 -7.76 2.66 -0.10
N THR A 131 -7.95 1.76 0.85
CA THR A 131 -7.74 2.04 2.27
C THR A 131 -6.45 1.33 2.73
N GLY A 132 -5.32 2.02 2.70
CA GLY A 132 -4.02 1.35 2.92
C GLY A 132 -3.81 0.82 4.36
N PRO A 133 -3.27 -0.40 4.56
CA PRO A 133 -2.91 -0.91 5.89
C PRO A 133 -1.82 -0.10 6.57
N THR A 134 -1.04 0.65 5.78
CA THR A 134 -0.05 1.63 6.23
C THR A 134 -0.65 2.75 7.05
N VAL A 135 -1.87 3.18 6.72
CA VAL A 135 -2.55 4.29 7.39
C VAL A 135 -3.37 3.80 8.57
N ILE A 136 -4.13 2.73 8.36
CA ILE A 136 -5.02 2.18 9.39
C ILE A 136 -4.23 1.56 10.55
N GLY A 137 -3.10 0.89 10.28
CA GLY A 137 -2.30 0.21 11.29
C GLY A 137 -1.84 1.12 12.45
N PRO A 138 -1.12 2.23 12.17
CA PRO A 138 -0.73 3.21 13.18
C PRO A 138 -1.92 3.83 13.91
N LEU A 139 -3.01 4.14 13.20
CA LEU A 139 -4.23 4.69 13.80
C LEU A 139 -4.88 3.71 14.79
N LEU A 140 -5.00 2.43 14.43
CA LEU A 140 -5.54 1.39 15.30
C LEU A 140 -4.71 1.19 16.58
N ARG A 141 -3.38 1.35 16.50
CA ARG A 141 -2.50 1.28 17.69
C ARG A 141 -2.67 2.47 18.62
N HIS A 142 -2.99 3.62 18.05
CA HIS A 142 -3.21 4.85 18.80
C HIS A 142 -4.61 4.87 19.45
N VAL A 143 -5.67 4.63 18.67
CA VAL A 143 -7.08 4.69 19.12
C VAL A 143 -7.47 3.46 19.94
N ARG A 144 -6.92 2.27 19.62
CA ARG A 144 -7.22 0.99 20.28
C ARG A 144 -8.73 0.71 20.41
N PRO A 145 -9.46 0.62 19.29
CA PRO A 145 -10.90 0.45 19.31
C PRO A 145 -11.30 -0.87 19.99
N ARG A 146 -12.43 -0.86 20.69
CA ARG A 146 -12.98 -2.05 21.36
C ARG A 146 -13.83 -2.89 20.39
N GLY A 147 -13.89 -4.20 20.66
CA GLY A 147 -14.76 -5.12 19.93
C GLY A 147 -14.29 -5.40 18.49
N GLN A 148 -15.24 -5.47 17.56
CA GLN A 148 -14.98 -5.91 16.18
C GLN A 148 -14.44 -4.81 15.26
N VAL A 149 -14.46 -3.54 15.68
CA VAL A 149 -14.03 -2.39 14.85
C VAL A 149 -12.56 -2.51 14.43
N GLY A 150 -11.68 -2.92 15.35
CA GLY A 150 -10.26 -3.11 15.05
C GLY A 150 -10.02 -4.19 13.99
N PRO A 151 -10.52 -5.43 14.19
CA PRO A 151 -10.46 -6.48 13.17
C PRO A 151 -11.11 -6.08 11.85
N VAL A 152 -12.29 -5.44 11.85
CA VAL A 152 -12.98 -4.98 10.64
C VAL A 152 -12.10 -4.00 9.85
N ALA A 153 -11.64 -2.91 10.47
CA ALA A 153 -10.83 -1.90 9.80
C ALA A 153 -9.52 -2.46 9.25
N LYS A 154 -8.90 -3.40 9.98
CA LYS A 154 -7.67 -4.08 9.53
C LYS A 154 -7.92 -4.96 8.31
N TRP A 155 -9.00 -5.74 8.31
CA TRP A 155 -9.37 -6.60 7.19
C TRP A 155 -9.80 -5.79 5.98
N GLU A 156 -10.64 -4.78 6.19
CA GLU A 156 -11.04 -3.81 5.18
C GLU A 156 -9.81 -3.20 4.52
N GLY A 157 -8.88 -2.65 5.30
CA GLY A 157 -7.71 -1.98 4.73
C GLY A 157 -6.87 -2.90 3.82
N ILE A 158 -6.54 -4.10 4.30
CA ILE A 158 -5.68 -5.00 3.52
C ILE A 158 -6.39 -5.52 2.26
N VAL A 159 -7.69 -5.82 2.35
CA VAL A 159 -8.46 -6.34 1.21
C VAL A 159 -8.75 -5.24 0.20
N ALA A 160 -9.13 -4.04 0.66
CA ALA A 160 -9.38 -2.89 -0.18
C ALA A 160 -8.13 -2.40 -0.89
N ASP A 161 -6.94 -2.53 -0.28
CA ASP A 161 -5.68 -2.15 -0.93
C ASP A 161 -5.41 -3.01 -2.18
N VAL A 162 -5.54 -4.33 -2.06
CA VAL A 162 -5.35 -5.26 -3.20
C VAL A 162 -6.45 -5.11 -4.26
N ILE A 163 -7.71 -5.03 -3.83
CA ILE A 163 -8.84 -4.89 -4.76
C ILE A 163 -8.82 -3.52 -5.44
N GLY A 164 -8.58 -2.46 -4.68
CA GLY A 164 -8.56 -1.07 -5.14
C GLY A 164 -7.42 -0.81 -6.13
N ALA A 165 -6.21 -1.32 -5.88
CA ALA A 165 -5.11 -1.26 -6.84
C ALA A 165 -5.48 -1.93 -8.18
N THR A 166 -6.06 -3.13 -8.11
CA THR A 166 -6.52 -3.86 -9.29
C THR A 166 -7.64 -3.11 -10.03
N LEU A 167 -8.58 -2.51 -9.28
CA LEU A 167 -9.68 -1.73 -9.82
C LEU A 167 -9.20 -0.44 -10.50
N ALA A 168 -8.25 0.27 -9.90
CA ALA A 168 -7.66 1.48 -10.46
C ALA A 168 -6.95 1.18 -11.79
N VAL A 169 -6.17 0.10 -11.86
CA VAL A 169 -5.50 -0.34 -13.11
C VAL A 169 -6.52 -0.77 -14.16
N LEU A 170 -7.59 -1.47 -13.76
CA LEU A 170 -8.67 -1.85 -14.67
C LEU A 170 -9.34 -0.63 -15.30
N VAL A 171 -9.67 0.37 -14.47
CA VAL A 171 -10.26 1.63 -14.92
C VAL A 171 -9.29 2.38 -15.82
N PHE A 172 -8.01 2.45 -15.45
CA PHE A 172 -6.97 3.08 -16.28
C PHE A 172 -6.88 2.45 -17.67
N HIS A 173 -6.84 1.12 -17.76
CA HIS A 173 -6.85 0.42 -19.04
C HIS A 173 -8.16 0.62 -19.82
N ALA A 174 -9.30 0.69 -19.14
CA ALA A 174 -10.58 0.98 -19.80
C ALA A 174 -10.63 2.40 -20.39
N ILE A 175 -9.87 3.34 -19.81
CA ILE A 175 -9.75 4.72 -20.31
C ILE A 175 -8.80 4.79 -21.52
N LEU A 176 -7.65 4.09 -21.44
CA LEU A 176 -6.66 4.05 -22.53
C LEU A 176 -7.10 3.20 -23.72
N GLY A 177 -7.86 2.13 -23.47
CA GLY A 177 -8.36 1.23 -24.49
C GLY A 177 -9.51 1.88 -25.25
N GLU A 178 -9.27 2.27 -26.51
CA GLU A 178 -10.32 2.70 -27.42
C GLU A 178 -11.51 1.72 -27.41
N ARG A 179 -12.71 2.29 -27.30
CA ARG A 179 -14.08 1.75 -27.19
C ARG A 179 -14.41 0.49 -28.03
N SER A 180 -13.69 -0.61 -27.88
CA SER A 180 -14.02 -1.89 -28.51
C SER A 180 -14.61 -2.86 -27.49
N ILE A 181 -15.64 -3.61 -27.90
CA ILE A 181 -16.31 -4.64 -27.10
C ILE A 181 -15.32 -5.77 -26.70
N GLN A 182 -14.20 -5.91 -27.41
CA GLN A 182 -13.08 -6.76 -27.03
C GLN A 182 -12.42 -6.34 -25.71
N SER A 183 -12.50 -5.06 -25.33
CA SER A 183 -11.90 -4.49 -24.11
C SER A 183 -12.48 -5.06 -22.81
N THR A 184 -13.81 -5.29 -22.75
CA THR A 184 -14.45 -5.80 -21.52
C THR A 184 -14.13 -7.28 -21.28
N THR A 185 -14.06 -8.09 -22.34
CA THR A 185 -13.69 -9.51 -22.24
C THR A 185 -12.20 -9.65 -21.88
N THR A 186 -11.33 -8.80 -22.42
CA THR A 186 -9.91 -8.77 -22.04
C THR A 186 -9.70 -8.28 -20.61
N ALA A 187 -10.50 -7.33 -20.14
CA ALA A 187 -10.47 -6.81 -18.78
C ALA A 187 -10.87 -7.87 -17.75
N ALA A 188 -11.99 -8.57 -17.97
CA ALA A 188 -12.43 -9.66 -17.11
C ALA A 188 -11.44 -10.83 -17.11
N TRP A 189 -10.88 -11.18 -18.28
CA TRP A 189 -9.83 -12.20 -18.37
C TRP A 189 -8.54 -11.78 -17.66
N GLY A 190 -8.17 -10.50 -17.74
CA GLY A 190 -7.05 -9.92 -17.00
C GLY A 190 -7.22 -10.08 -15.49
N LEU A 191 -8.40 -9.79 -14.94
CA LEU A 191 -8.70 -10.01 -13.52
C LEU A 191 -8.57 -11.47 -13.10
N VAL A 192 -9.15 -12.39 -13.89
CA VAL A 192 -9.04 -13.83 -13.61
C VAL A 192 -7.57 -14.26 -13.62
N ARG A 193 -6.79 -13.79 -14.60
CA ARG A 193 -5.35 -14.06 -14.67
C ARG A 193 -4.60 -13.48 -13.48
N THR A 194 -4.93 -12.27 -13.04
CA THR A 194 -4.34 -11.63 -11.84
C THR A 194 -4.59 -12.46 -10.59
N VAL A 195 -5.82 -12.95 -10.40
CA VAL A 195 -6.18 -13.80 -9.25
C VAL A 195 -5.50 -15.17 -9.34
N LEU A 196 -5.46 -15.79 -10.52
CA LEU A 196 -4.82 -17.11 -10.70
C LEU A 196 -3.31 -17.06 -10.52
N VAL A 197 -2.65 -16.09 -11.15
CA VAL A 197 -1.19 -15.88 -11.04
C VAL A 197 -0.87 -15.48 -9.60
N GLY A 198 -1.51 -14.44 -9.07
CA GLY A 198 -1.24 -13.98 -7.71
C GLY A 198 -1.55 -15.05 -6.67
N GLY A 199 -2.68 -15.74 -6.81
CA GLY A 199 -3.07 -16.84 -5.92
C GLY A 199 -2.08 -18.00 -5.97
N GLY A 200 -1.72 -18.44 -7.17
CA GLY A 200 -0.75 -19.52 -7.40
C GLY A 200 0.62 -19.19 -6.81
N PHE A 201 1.16 -18.01 -7.11
CA PHE A 201 2.45 -17.56 -6.58
C PHE A 201 2.41 -17.28 -5.07
N GLY A 202 1.29 -16.82 -4.51
CA GLY A 202 1.14 -16.66 -3.06
C GLY A 202 1.15 -17.99 -2.30
N VAL A 203 0.52 -19.02 -2.85
CA VAL A 203 0.60 -20.40 -2.31
C VAL A 203 2.01 -20.96 -2.49
N LEU A 204 2.60 -20.81 -3.67
CA LEU A 204 3.96 -21.27 -3.97
C LEU A 204 4.98 -20.64 -3.01
N GLY A 205 4.98 -19.32 -2.86
CA GLY A 205 5.84 -18.60 -1.93
C GLY A 205 5.68 -19.05 -0.49
N THR A 206 4.43 -19.30 -0.07
CA THR A 206 4.13 -19.87 1.24
C THR A 206 4.78 -21.24 1.43
N VAL A 207 4.63 -22.14 0.45
CA VAL A 207 5.22 -23.49 0.52
C VAL A 207 6.74 -23.42 0.53
N MET A 208 7.32 -22.56 -0.32
CA MET A 208 8.77 -22.34 -0.44
C MET A 208 9.41 -21.92 0.88
N ILE A 209 8.72 -21.12 1.71
CA ILE A 209 9.27 -20.69 3.00
C ILE A 209 8.80 -21.58 4.16
N ALA A 210 7.55 -22.03 4.18
CA ALA A 210 7.01 -22.80 5.29
C ALA A 210 7.62 -24.20 5.40
N GLN A 211 7.93 -24.88 4.29
CA GLN A 211 8.53 -26.22 4.34
C GLN A 211 9.95 -26.21 4.91
N PRO A 212 10.89 -25.36 4.44
CA PRO A 212 12.23 -25.27 5.03
C PRO A 212 12.22 -24.87 6.50
N LEU A 213 11.33 -23.94 6.90
CA LEU A 213 11.20 -23.53 8.31
C LEU A 213 10.71 -24.69 9.19
N ARG A 214 9.69 -25.44 8.74
CA ARG A 214 9.16 -26.61 9.48
C ARG A 214 10.17 -27.74 9.61
N ARG A 215 11.00 -27.93 8.58
CA ARG A 215 12.04 -28.97 8.56
C ARG A 215 13.35 -28.53 9.22
N HIS A 216 13.41 -27.33 9.79
CA HIS A 216 14.62 -26.75 10.41
C HIS A 216 15.82 -26.70 9.45
N TRP A 217 15.55 -26.53 8.15
CA TRP A 217 16.60 -26.39 7.13
C TRP A 217 17.25 -25.00 7.15
N ILE A 218 16.54 -24.00 7.68
CA ILE A 218 17.00 -22.62 7.77
C ILE A 218 17.33 -22.31 9.24
N PRO A 219 18.57 -21.90 9.56
CA PRO A 219 18.94 -21.39 10.87
C PRO A 219 18.07 -20.22 11.30
N ASP A 220 17.80 -20.07 12.60
CA ASP A 220 16.91 -19.02 13.13
C ASP A 220 17.33 -17.60 12.71
N ALA A 221 18.63 -17.35 12.61
CA ALA A 221 19.19 -16.07 12.14
C ALA A 221 18.79 -15.72 10.70
N LEU A 222 18.48 -16.73 9.87
CA LEU A 222 18.15 -16.57 8.46
C LEU A 222 16.64 -16.59 8.18
N HIS A 223 15.77 -16.85 9.17
CA HIS A 223 14.32 -16.93 8.94
C HIS A 223 13.77 -15.65 8.31
N SER A 224 14.13 -14.50 8.88
CA SER A 224 13.65 -13.21 8.42
C SER A 224 14.21 -12.78 7.06
N PRO A 225 15.54 -12.78 6.83
CA PRO A 225 16.08 -12.44 5.51
C PRO A 225 15.68 -13.45 4.42
N ALA A 226 15.57 -14.75 4.72
CA ALA A 226 15.07 -15.74 3.76
C ALA A 226 13.60 -15.47 3.40
N THR A 227 12.76 -15.14 4.38
CA THR A 227 11.36 -14.78 4.13
C THR A 227 11.27 -13.54 3.24
N LEU A 228 12.04 -12.50 3.54
CA LEU A 228 12.09 -11.28 2.72
C LEU A 228 12.54 -11.61 1.28
N ALA A 229 13.59 -12.40 1.11
CA ALA A 229 14.08 -12.81 -0.21
C ALA A 229 12.99 -13.53 -1.02
N VAL A 230 12.26 -14.46 -0.40
CA VAL A 230 11.14 -15.15 -1.06
C VAL A 230 10.02 -14.17 -1.40
N VAL A 231 9.65 -13.26 -0.50
CA VAL A 231 8.61 -12.24 -0.75
C VAL A 231 8.97 -11.38 -1.97
N LEU A 232 10.20 -10.86 -2.04
CA LEU A 232 10.65 -10.04 -3.15
C LEU A 232 10.73 -10.83 -4.46
N ALA A 233 11.19 -12.09 -4.43
CA ALA A 233 11.23 -12.95 -5.60
C ALA A 233 9.82 -13.27 -6.13
N ILE A 234 8.91 -13.65 -5.25
CA ILE A 234 7.52 -13.96 -5.58
C ILE A 234 6.79 -12.73 -6.13
N PHE A 235 6.97 -11.58 -5.49
CA PHE A 235 6.44 -10.30 -5.98
C PHE A 235 6.92 -10.01 -7.39
N THR A 236 8.24 -10.06 -7.59
CA THR A 236 8.86 -9.70 -8.88
C THR A 236 8.40 -10.64 -9.98
N ILE A 237 8.40 -11.95 -9.75
CA ILE A 237 7.98 -12.93 -10.76
C ILE A 237 6.49 -12.73 -11.08
N ALA A 238 5.62 -12.67 -10.08
CA ALA A 238 4.19 -12.50 -10.30
C ALA A 238 3.87 -11.18 -11.02
N GLN A 239 4.44 -10.05 -10.57
CA GLN A 239 4.22 -8.73 -11.16
C GLN A 239 4.67 -8.67 -12.63
N ASN A 240 5.78 -9.34 -13.00
CA ASN A 240 6.24 -9.42 -14.38
C ASN A 240 5.34 -10.31 -15.26
N LEU A 241 4.75 -11.37 -14.71
CA LEU A 241 3.85 -12.26 -15.45
C LEU A 241 2.48 -11.62 -15.71
N GLN A 242 1.96 -10.91 -14.71
CA GLN A 242 0.69 -10.22 -14.77
C GLN A 242 0.74 -9.02 -13.81
N PRO A 243 0.56 -7.77 -14.32
CA PRO A 243 0.48 -6.59 -13.48
C PRO A 243 -0.55 -6.74 -12.36
N GLU A 244 -0.25 -6.17 -11.21
CA GLU A 244 -1.02 -6.21 -9.95
C GLU A 244 -1.10 -7.58 -9.26
N SER A 245 -0.72 -8.67 -9.94
CA SER A 245 -0.74 -10.00 -9.33
C SER A 245 0.33 -10.19 -8.26
N GLY A 246 1.41 -9.40 -8.31
CA GLY A 246 2.47 -9.40 -7.30
C GLY A 246 1.97 -8.97 -5.93
N LEU A 247 1.18 -7.90 -5.86
CA LEU A 247 0.60 -7.38 -4.62
C LEU A 247 -0.34 -8.42 -3.97
N LEU A 248 -1.17 -9.08 -4.80
CA LEU A 248 -2.04 -10.16 -4.34
C LEU A 248 -1.24 -11.38 -3.86
N ALA A 249 -0.18 -11.75 -4.57
CA ALA A 249 0.67 -12.90 -4.22
C ALA A 249 1.32 -12.75 -2.84
N VAL A 250 1.95 -11.59 -2.59
CA VAL A 250 2.63 -11.35 -1.30
C VAL A 250 1.64 -11.17 -0.15
N THR A 251 0.49 -10.54 -0.39
CA THR A 251 -0.57 -10.42 0.62
C THR A 251 -1.11 -11.80 1.01
N LEU A 252 -1.41 -12.64 0.03
CA LEU A 252 -1.88 -14.00 0.26
C LEU A 252 -0.81 -14.85 0.96
N MET A 253 0.46 -14.71 0.54
CA MET A 253 1.58 -15.39 1.19
C MET A 253 1.68 -15.02 2.67
N GLY A 254 1.60 -13.73 3.01
CA GLY A 254 1.57 -13.26 4.39
C GLY A 254 0.39 -13.84 5.18
N PHE A 255 -0.81 -13.80 4.61
CA PHE A 255 -2.02 -14.36 5.22
C PHE A 255 -1.89 -15.87 5.49
N LEU A 256 -1.42 -16.65 4.52
CA LEU A 256 -1.29 -18.09 4.66
C LEU A 256 -0.24 -18.48 5.71
N ILE A 257 0.91 -17.79 5.75
CA ILE A 257 1.94 -18.03 6.77
C ILE A 257 1.41 -17.71 8.16
N ALA A 258 0.69 -16.59 8.34
CA ALA A 258 0.13 -16.19 9.63
C ALA A 258 -0.84 -17.22 10.22
N ASN A 259 -1.59 -17.92 9.36
CA ASN A 259 -2.63 -18.84 9.77
C ASN A 259 -2.16 -20.30 9.87
N GLN A 260 -0.89 -20.58 9.63
CA GLN A 260 -0.30 -21.89 9.89
C GLN A 260 0.13 -22.03 11.35
N LYS A 261 -0.20 -23.16 11.99
CA LYS A 261 0.19 -23.45 13.39
C LYS A 261 1.64 -23.90 13.54
N ALA A 262 2.23 -24.45 12.49
CA ALA A 262 3.52 -25.15 12.54
C ALA A 262 4.75 -24.29 12.15
N VAL A 263 4.58 -22.98 11.93
CA VAL A 263 5.68 -22.08 11.55
C VAL A 263 6.04 -21.20 12.75
N PRO A 264 7.30 -21.18 13.23
CA PRO A 264 7.73 -20.25 14.27
C PRO A 264 7.62 -18.81 13.76
N LYS A 265 6.73 -18.01 14.36
CA LYS A 265 6.36 -16.68 13.84
C LYS A 265 7.15 -15.54 14.48
N ARG A 266 7.74 -15.78 15.66
CA ARG A 266 8.27 -14.70 16.53
C ARG A 266 9.40 -13.91 15.85
N HIS A 267 10.38 -14.59 15.28
CA HIS A 267 11.52 -13.94 14.60
C HIS A 267 11.11 -13.22 13.31
N ILE A 268 10.15 -13.78 12.56
CA ILE A 268 9.58 -13.15 11.36
C ILE A 268 8.82 -11.88 11.73
N ILE A 269 8.07 -11.90 12.84
CA ILE A 269 7.28 -10.74 13.31
C ILE A 269 8.18 -9.61 13.83
N GLU A 270 9.28 -9.90 14.52
CA GLU A 270 10.17 -8.87 15.08
C GLU A 270 10.99 -8.13 14.00
N PHE A 271 11.54 -8.84 13.01
CA PHE A 271 12.27 -8.21 11.89
C PHE A 271 11.35 -7.34 11.01
N LYS A 272 10.10 -7.79 10.86
CA LYS A 272 9.03 -7.14 10.14
C LYS A 272 8.68 -5.75 10.68
N GLU A 273 8.68 -5.55 12.01
CA GLU A 273 8.31 -4.25 12.58
C GLU A 273 9.33 -3.14 12.30
N ASN A 274 10.62 -3.48 12.29
CA ASN A 274 11.70 -2.54 12.00
C ASN A 274 11.71 -2.14 10.52
N LEU A 275 11.57 -3.12 9.61
CA LEU A 275 11.56 -2.85 8.18
C LEU A 275 10.33 -2.02 7.78
N ARG A 276 9.15 -2.31 8.33
CA ARG A 276 7.96 -1.47 8.12
C ARG A 276 8.23 -0.02 8.47
N VAL A 277 8.78 0.23 9.66
CA VAL A 277 8.97 1.60 10.15
C VAL A 277 9.84 2.39 9.18
N LEU A 278 10.91 1.79 8.67
CA LEU A 278 11.79 2.40 7.68
C LEU A 278 11.10 2.62 6.32
N LEU A 279 10.39 1.61 5.81
CA LEU A 279 9.70 1.70 4.52
C LEU A 279 8.57 2.73 4.55
N ILE A 280 7.72 2.71 5.58
CA ILE A 280 6.66 3.72 5.74
C ILE A 280 7.25 5.12 5.87
N SER A 281 8.26 5.31 6.73
CA SER A 281 8.92 6.62 6.84
C SER A 281 9.44 7.12 5.49
N SER A 282 10.11 6.24 4.75
CA SER A 282 10.72 6.60 3.48
C SER A 282 9.66 6.94 2.43
N LEU A 283 8.65 6.08 2.26
CA LEU A 283 7.57 6.30 1.28
C LEU A 283 6.76 7.56 1.56
N PHE A 284 6.40 7.82 2.82
CA PHE A 284 5.57 8.97 3.18
C PHE A 284 6.35 10.29 3.22
N ILE A 285 7.68 10.27 3.13
CA ILE A 285 8.50 11.46 2.87
C ILE A 285 8.72 11.62 1.36
N VAL A 286 9.08 10.53 0.67
CA VAL A 286 9.42 10.54 -0.75
C VAL A 286 8.21 10.88 -1.62
N LEU A 287 7.06 10.22 -1.44
CA LEU A 287 5.92 10.41 -2.34
C LEU A 287 5.38 11.86 -2.34
N PRO A 288 5.20 12.53 -1.18
CA PRO A 288 4.76 13.92 -1.18
C PRO A 288 5.87 14.91 -1.59
N ALA A 289 7.15 14.55 -1.43
CA ALA A 289 8.27 15.39 -1.87
C ALA A 289 8.36 15.52 -3.40
N ARG A 290 7.71 14.62 -4.14
CA ARG A 290 7.59 14.68 -5.61
C ARG A 290 6.59 15.70 -6.13
N LEU A 291 5.71 16.20 -5.25
CA LEU A 291 4.74 17.21 -5.67
C LEU A 291 5.47 18.48 -6.07
N THR A 292 4.98 19.16 -7.09
CA THR A 292 5.52 20.44 -7.52
C THR A 292 4.84 21.60 -6.78
N ALA A 293 5.48 22.77 -6.79
CA ALA A 293 4.87 23.99 -6.27
C ALA A 293 3.58 24.37 -7.02
N GLU A 294 3.45 23.96 -8.29
CA GLU A 294 2.23 24.15 -9.09
C GLU A 294 1.10 23.23 -8.62
N ASP A 295 1.40 21.97 -8.26
CA ASP A 295 0.40 21.05 -7.69
C ASP A 295 -0.18 21.56 -6.37
N MET A 296 0.61 22.31 -5.59
CA MET A 296 0.15 22.94 -4.35
C MET A 296 -0.84 24.09 -4.59
N GLN A 297 -0.87 24.70 -5.79
CA GLN A 297 -1.84 25.75 -6.12
C GLN A 297 -3.25 25.19 -6.32
N VAL A 298 -3.38 23.87 -6.49
CA VAL A 298 -4.68 23.17 -6.52
C VAL A 298 -5.35 23.15 -5.14
N LEU A 299 -4.63 23.48 -4.06
CA LEU A 299 -5.16 23.66 -2.70
C LEU A 299 -5.89 25.01 -2.51
N ASP A 300 -6.51 25.55 -3.56
CA ASP A 300 -7.43 26.68 -3.45
C ASP A 300 -8.67 26.28 -2.62
N LEU A 301 -9.56 27.23 -2.30
CA LEU A 301 -10.78 27.00 -1.51
C LEU A 301 -11.62 25.82 -2.03
N ARG A 302 -11.62 25.59 -3.35
CA ARG A 302 -12.27 24.43 -3.98
C ARG A 302 -11.60 23.11 -3.60
N GLY A 303 -10.27 23.07 -3.53
CA GLY A 303 -9.50 21.92 -3.07
C GLY A 303 -9.78 21.59 -1.61
N VAL A 304 -9.87 22.60 -0.74
CA VAL A 304 -10.24 22.41 0.68
C VAL A 304 -11.67 21.88 0.80
N LEU A 305 -12.62 22.47 0.09
CA LEU A 305 -14.01 22.00 0.08
C LEU A 305 -14.10 20.56 -0.44
N PHE A 306 -13.32 20.23 -1.47
CA PHE A 306 -13.23 18.89 -2.03
C PHE A 306 -12.72 17.87 -1.01
N VAL A 307 -11.64 18.19 -0.29
CA VAL A 307 -11.10 17.32 0.77
C VAL A 307 -12.12 17.12 1.89
N ILE A 308 -12.81 18.17 2.34
CA ILE A 308 -13.85 18.06 3.37
C ILE A 308 -15.00 17.19 2.89
N ALA A 309 -15.46 17.38 1.65
CA ALA A 309 -16.50 16.55 1.06
C ALA A 309 -16.06 15.08 0.96
N LEU A 310 -14.80 14.82 0.59
CA LEU A 310 -14.25 13.47 0.51
C LEU A 310 -14.18 12.79 1.88
N ILE A 311 -13.87 13.53 2.95
CA ILE A 311 -13.85 12.99 4.32
C ILE A 311 -15.23 12.51 4.78
N LEU A 312 -16.31 13.04 4.20
CA LEU A 312 -17.69 12.68 4.52
C LEU A 312 -18.21 11.46 3.74
N VAL A 313 -17.49 11.02 2.69
CA VAL A 313 -17.82 9.84 1.86
C VAL A 313 -17.40 8.57 2.58
#